data_AF-A0A7G1H4T5-F1
#
_entry.id   AF-A0A7G1H4T5-F1
#
_cell.length_a   1.000
_cell.length_b   1.000
_cell.length_c   1.000
_cell.angle_alpha   90.00
_cell.angle_beta   90.00
_cell.angle_gamma   90.00
#
_symmetry.space_group_name_H-M   'P 1'
#
loop_
_entity.id
_entity.type
_entity.pdbx_description
1 polymer ?
#
loop_
_entity_poly.entity_id
_entity_poly.type
_entity_poly.pdbx_seq_one_letter_code
_entity_poly.pdbx_strand_id
1 'polypeptide(L)'
;MILIVFFFLAIITETSHAEWEDSFECFNLIKSGKHDTIINDAKNILKEDSWNADANACLVMAYYLSDRKFFAIKRINEIEESFPKEVIDKIHDKIWNNVPELLAEKEYKNNYTISGGACILRNVTSLDGTGYGHGVRSCLLLF
;
A
#
# COMPACT_ATOMS: atom_id res chain seq x y z
N MET A 1 13.30 -38.20 32.84
CA MET A 1 12.26 -37.84 31.85
C MET A 1 11.79 -36.39 32.03
N ILE A 2 12.71 -35.43 32.01
CA ILE A 2 12.42 -33.97 32.18
C ILE A 2 12.84 -33.18 30.93
N LEU A 3 13.31 -33.86 29.88
CA LEU A 3 13.80 -33.24 28.64
C LEU A 3 12.74 -33.11 27.54
N ILE A 4 11.55 -33.70 27.71
CA ILE A 4 10.50 -33.72 26.68
C ILE A 4 9.49 -32.57 26.86
N VAL A 5 9.41 -31.95 28.05
CA VAL A 5 8.43 -30.88 28.32
C VAL A 5 8.87 -29.54 27.73
N PHE A 6 10.16 -29.30 27.52
CA PHE A 6 10.65 -28.06 26.87
C PHE A 6 10.54 -28.07 25.35
N PHE A 7 10.34 -29.23 24.71
CA PHE A 7 10.19 -29.29 23.25
C PHE A 7 8.78 -28.89 22.78
N PHE A 8 7.76 -29.03 23.64
CA PHE A 8 6.40 -28.63 23.31
C PHE A 8 6.10 -27.15 23.60
N LEU A 9 6.91 -26.47 24.43
CA LEU A 9 6.81 -25.01 24.57
C LEU A 9 7.45 -24.23 23.41
N ALA A 10 8.24 -24.89 22.55
CA ALA A 10 8.81 -24.29 21.35
C ALA A 10 7.91 -24.43 20.11
N ILE A 11 6.78 -25.12 20.22
CA ILE A 11 5.76 -25.30 19.17
C ILE A 11 4.45 -24.65 19.62
N ILE A 12 4.55 -23.50 20.30
CA ILE A 12 3.62 -22.42 19.98
C ILE A 12 4.31 -21.69 18.82
N THR A 13 4.31 -22.32 17.66
CA THR A 13 4.22 -21.55 16.43
C THR A 13 2.93 -20.77 16.56
N GLU A 14 3.01 -19.57 17.13
CA GLU A 14 2.18 -18.46 16.71
C GLU A 14 2.40 -18.37 15.21
N THR A 15 1.64 -19.17 14.46
CA THR A 15 1.20 -18.78 13.14
C THR A 15 0.38 -17.54 13.44
N SER A 16 1.06 -16.39 13.48
CA SER A 16 0.41 -15.09 13.51
C SER A 16 -0.41 -15.04 12.24
N HIS A 17 -1.65 -15.51 12.32
CA HIS A 17 -2.62 -15.30 11.28
C HIS A 17 -2.73 -13.79 11.16
N ALA A 18 -2.45 -13.27 9.98
CA ALA A 18 -2.60 -11.84 9.75
C ALA A 18 -4.01 -11.44 10.18
N GLU A 19 -4.13 -10.33 10.92
CA GLU A 19 -5.44 -9.85 11.38
C GLU A 19 -6.31 -9.31 10.24
N TRP A 20 -5.87 -9.42 8.98
CA TRP A 20 -6.51 -8.86 7.82
C TRP A 20 -6.37 -9.80 6.61
N GLU A 21 -7.42 -9.84 5.79
CA GLU A 21 -7.48 -10.66 4.58
C GLU A 21 -7.11 -9.88 3.31
N ASP A 22 -7.33 -8.56 3.30
CA ASP A 22 -7.04 -7.69 2.15
C ASP A 22 -6.50 -6.30 2.54
N SER A 23 -6.08 -5.54 1.53
CA SER A 23 -5.49 -4.21 1.72
C SER A 23 -6.46 -3.16 2.29
N PHE A 24 -7.77 -3.33 2.14
CA PHE A 24 -8.77 -2.41 2.68
C PHE A 24 -8.98 -2.64 4.19
N GLU A 25 -9.09 -3.90 4.61
CA GLU A 25 -9.18 -4.25 6.03
C GLU A 25 -7.93 -3.81 6.79
N CYS A 26 -6.77 -4.10 6.21
CA CYS A 26 -5.48 -3.64 6.68
C CYS A 26 -5.39 -2.11 6.84
N PHE A 27 -5.89 -1.34 5.86
CA PHE A 27 -5.95 0.11 5.96
C PHE A 27 -6.79 0.60 7.15
N ASN A 28 -7.93 -0.04 7.42
CA ASN A 28 -8.75 0.28 8.58
C ASN A 28 -8.04 -0.05 9.90
N LEU A 29 -7.30 -1.16 9.96
CA LEU A 29 -6.47 -1.51 11.12
C LEU A 29 -5.31 -0.52 11.32
N ILE A 30 -4.66 -0.07 10.26
CA ILE A 30 -3.64 0.99 10.33
C ILE A 30 -4.24 2.24 10.94
N LYS A 31 -5.41 2.70 10.47
CA LYS A 31 -6.12 3.86 11.05
C LYS A 31 -6.50 3.70 12.52
N SER A 32 -6.65 2.48 13.02
CA SER A 32 -6.89 2.20 14.44
C SER A 32 -5.63 2.31 15.32
N GLY A 33 -4.47 2.61 14.73
CA GLY A 33 -3.19 2.81 15.43
C GLY A 33 -2.33 1.55 15.54
N LYS A 34 -2.74 0.43 14.93
CA LYS A 34 -1.99 -0.85 14.97
C LYS A 34 -0.81 -0.92 13.99
N HIS A 35 -0.09 0.18 13.79
CA HIS A 35 0.91 0.32 12.71
C HIS A 35 2.01 -0.76 12.75
N ASP A 36 2.64 -0.99 13.90
CA ASP A 36 3.77 -1.92 14.00
C ASP A 36 3.36 -3.39 13.85
N THR A 37 2.18 -3.76 14.37
CA THR A 37 1.60 -5.09 14.17
C THR A 37 1.36 -5.35 12.69
N ILE A 38 0.71 -4.42 11.99
CA ILE A 38 0.42 -4.55 10.55
C ILE A 38 1.69 -4.61 9.72
N ILE A 39 2.73 -3.83 10.07
CA ILE A 39 4.03 -3.92 9.40
C ILE A 39 4.64 -5.31 9.56
N ASN A 40 4.54 -5.91 10.74
CA ASN A 40 5.07 -7.25 10.98
C ASN A 40 4.27 -8.34 10.26
N ASP A 41 2.94 -8.26 10.27
CA ASP A 41 2.05 -9.18 9.55
C ASP A 41 2.33 -9.15 8.05
N ALA A 42 2.37 -7.95 7.46
CA ALA A 42 2.69 -7.77 6.05
C ALA A 42 4.08 -8.32 5.71
N LYS A 43 5.09 -8.06 6.54
CA LYS A 43 6.43 -8.63 6.34
C LYS A 43 6.44 -10.15 6.43
N ASN A 44 5.64 -10.75 7.29
CA ASN A 44 5.56 -12.21 7.41
C ASN A 44 4.91 -12.82 6.17
N ILE A 45 3.81 -12.26 5.67
CA ILE A 45 3.21 -12.68 4.40
C ILE A 45 4.22 -12.56 3.26
N LEU A 46 4.97 -11.46 3.19
CA LEU A 46 5.96 -11.22 2.12
C LEU A 46 7.20 -12.13 2.19
N LYS A 47 7.46 -12.80 3.32
CA LYS A 47 8.49 -13.86 3.39
C LYS A 47 8.03 -15.12 2.66
N GLU A 48 6.73 -15.39 2.65
CA GLU A 48 6.13 -16.56 2.02
C GLU A 48 5.80 -16.29 0.54
N ASP A 49 5.22 -15.11 0.26
CA ASP A 49 4.90 -14.64 -1.08
C ASP A 49 5.32 -13.17 -1.24
N SER A 50 6.53 -12.97 -1.75
CA SER A 50 7.09 -11.62 -1.95
C SER A 50 6.29 -10.77 -2.95
N TRP A 51 5.49 -11.39 -3.82
CA TRP A 51 4.71 -10.72 -4.86
C TRP A 51 3.26 -10.47 -4.45
N ASN A 52 2.87 -10.84 -3.23
CA ASN A 52 1.54 -10.60 -2.71
C ASN A 52 1.18 -9.11 -2.77
N ALA A 53 0.20 -8.76 -3.61
CA ALA A 53 -0.14 -7.37 -3.88
C ALA A 53 -0.77 -6.68 -2.67
N ASP A 54 -1.61 -7.38 -1.91
CA ASP A 54 -2.25 -6.87 -0.70
C ASP A 54 -1.22 -6.57 0.38
N ALA A 55 -0.30 -7.50 0.64
CA ALA A 55 0.75 -7.31 1.63
C ALA A 55 1.74 -6.21 1.27
N ASN A 56 2.10 -6.07 -0.01
CA ASN A 56 2.93 -4.95 -0.46
C ASN A 56 2.22 -3.62 -0.30
N ALA A 57 0.95 -3.51 -0.71
CA ALA A 57 0.16 -2.29 -0.54
C ALA A 57 0.00 -1.94 0.94
N CYS A 58 -0.33 -2.92 1.78
CA CYS A 58 -0.40 -2.79 3.25
C CYS A 58 0.88 -2.24 3.85
N LEU A 59 2.03 -2.85 3.51
CA LEU A 59 3.31 -2.46 4.05
C LEU A 59 3.64 -1.00 3.69
N VAL A 60 3.39 -0.62 2.44
CA VAL A 60 3.60 0.74 1.94
C VAL A 60 2.68 1.74 2.65
N MET A 61 1.39 1.45 2.76
CA MET A 61 0.42 2.31 3.45
C MET A 61 0.75 2.44 4.94
N ALA A 62 1.13 1.34 5.59
CA ALA A 62 1.49 1.34 7.00
C ALA A 62 2.74 2.20 7.27
N TYR A 63 3.76 2.13 6.40
CA TYR A 63 4.90 3.04 6.50
C TYR A 63 4.51 4.49 6.30
N TYR A 64 3.64 4.80 5.34
CA TYR A 64 3.24 6.18 5.10
C TYR A 64 2.44 6.77 6.27
N LEU A 65 1.44 6.05 6.75
CA LEU A 65 0.52 6.49 7.80
C LEU A 65 1.14 6.47 9.20
N SER A 66 2.32 5.86 9.36
CA SER A 66 3.12 5.88 10.60
C SER A 66 4.27 6.89 10.57
N ASP A 67 4.21 7.91 9.69
CA ASP A 67 5.25 8.93 9.46
C ASP A 67 6.61 8.36 9.02
N ARG A 68 6.67 7.10 8.59
CA ARG A 68 7.86 6.40 8.07
C ARG A 68 7.97 6.54 6.55
N LYS A 69 7.72 7.75 6.05
CA LYS A 69 7.60 8.06 4.61
C LYS A 69 8.77 7.60 3.75
N PHE A 70 10.00 7.73 4.25
CA PHE A 70 11.19 7.26 3.54
C PHE A 70 11.09 5.77 3.17
N PHE A 71 10.61 4.95 4.11
CA PHE A 71 10.44 3.51 3.89
C PHE A 71 9.29 3.20 2.94
N ALA A 72 8.21 3.97 2.98
CA ALA A 72 7.10 3.83 2.02
C ALA A 72 7.58 4.06 0.58
N ILE A 73 8.25 5.19 0.33
CA ILE A 73 8.76 5.53 -1.01
C ILE A 73 9.83 4.54 -1.47
N LYS A 74 10.78 4.19 -0.57
CA LYS A 74 11.80 3.19 -0.87
C LYS A 74 11.16 1.87 -1.32
N ARG A 75 10.14 1.41 -0.61
CA ARG A 75 9.46 0.15 -0.93
C ARG A 75 8.73 0.19 -2.27
N ILE A 76 8.07 1.30 -2.61
CA ILE A 76 7.43 1.45 -3.94
C ILE A 76 8.50 1.36 -5.04
N ASN A 77 9.63 2.05 -4.89
CA ASN A 77 10.71 1.99 -5.89
C ASN A 77 11.26 0.56 -6.05
N GLU A 78 11.49 -0.15 -4.94
CA GLU A 78 11.92 -1.56 -4.99
C GLU A 78 10.93 -2.46 -5.77
N ILE A 79 9.62 -2.23 -5.58
CA ILE A 79 8.55 -2.94 -6.29
C ILE A 79 8.60 -2.61 -7.79
N GLU A 80 8.65 -1.33 -8.14
CA GLU A 80 8.66 -0.87 -9.54
C GLU A 80 9.90 -1.32 -10.31
N GLU A 81 11.05 -1.44 -9.65
CA GLU A 81 12.30 -1.90 -10.26
C GLU A 81 12.34 -3.42 -10.47
N SER A 82 11.63 -4.19 -9.63
CA SER A 82 11.86 -5.64 -9.52
C SER A 82 10.66 -6.49 -9.93
N PHE A 83 9.44 -5.94 -10.00
CA PHE A 83 8.23 -6.74 -10.14
C PHE A 83 7.65 -6.67 -11.56
N PRO A 84 6.90 -7.69 -11.99
CA PRO A 84 6.15 -7.62 -13.24
C PRO A 84 5.11 -6.49 -13.21
N LYS A 85 4.88 -5.85 -14.37
CA LYS A 85 3.93 -4.74 -14.51
C LYS A 85 2.53 -5.06 -13.95
N GLU A 86 2.02 -6.26 -14.20
CA GLU A 86 0.71 -6.70 -13.71
C GLU A 86 0.59 -6.71 -12.18
N VAL A 87 1.69 -6.99 -11.48
CA VAL A 87 1.74 -6.97 -10.01
C VAL A 87 1.87 -5.53 -9.51
N ILE A 88 2.70 -4.72 -10.17
CA ILE A 88 2.85 -3.29 -9.89
C ILE A 88 1.50 -2.58 -10.00
N ASP A 89 0.78 -2.78 -11.11
CA ASP A 89 -0.52 -2.16 -11.36
C ASP A 89 -1.52 -2.51 -10.25
N LYS A 90 -1.60 -3.78 -9.82
CA LYS A 90 -2.45 -4.21 -8.69
C LYS A 90 -2.08 -3.53 -7.37
N ILE A 91 -0.79 -3.37 -7.09
CA ILE A 91 -0.32 -2.71 -5.86
C ILE A 91 -0.67 -1.22 -5.90
N HIS A 92 -0.42 -0.56 -7.03
CA HIS A 92 -0.75 0.85 -7.23
C HIS A 92 -2.24 1.12 -7.12
N ASP A 93 -3.09 0.29 -7.71
CA ASP A 93 -4.55 0.42 -7.60
C ASP A 93 -5.01 0.34 -6.14
N LYS A 94 -4.47 -0.61 -5.37
CA LYS A 94 -4.77 -0.77 -3.94
C LYS A 94 -4.31 0.44 -3.10
N ILE A 95 -3.14 1.01 -3.41
CA ILE A 95 -2.64 2.21 -2.73
C ILE A 95 -3.49 3.43 -3.13
N TRP A 96 -3.78 3.61 -4.42
CA TRP A 96 -4.54 4.75 -4.94
C TRP A 96 -5.95 4.84 -4.34
N ASN A 97 -6.59 3.69 -4.10
CA ASN A 97 -7.91 3.65 -3.50
C ASN A 97 -7.95 4.08 -2.02
N ASN A 98 -6.85 3.91 -1.29
CA ASN A 98 -6.81 4.11 0.17
C ASN A 98 -5.98 5.33 0.60
N VAL A 99 -4.86 5.57 -0.08
CA VAL A 99 -3.84 6.61 0.20
C VAL A 99 -3.32 7.20 -1.13
N PRO A 100 -4.17 7.82 -1.97
CA PRO A 100 -3.75 8.38 -3.27
C PRO A 100 -2.69 9.48 -3.15
N GLU A 101 -2.66 10.21 -2.03
CA GLU A 101 -1.70 11.27 -1.75
C GLU A 101 -0.25 10.79 -1.73
N LEU A 102 0.00 9.52 -1.37
CA LEU A 102 1.33 8.92 -1.38
C LEU A 102 1.87 8.79 -2.82
N LEU A 103 1.05 8.27 -3.73
CA LEU A 103 1.44 8.10 -5.13
C LEU A 103 1.57 9.45 -5.82
N ALA A 104 0.63 10.37 -5.56
CA ALA A 104 0.75 11.74 -6.04
C ALA A 104 2.05 12.40 -5.58
N GLU A 105 2.41 12.29 -4.30
CA GLU A 105 3.66 12.88 -3.80
C GLU A 105 4.92 12.23 -4.41
N LYS A 106 4.91 10.92 -4.62
CA LYS A 106 5.99 10.23 -5.33
C LYS A 106 6.14 10.77 -6.76
N GLU A 107 5.04 10.94 -7.49
CA GLU A 107 5.04 11.53 -8.83
C GLU A 107 5.52 12.99 -8.82
N TYR A 108 5.02 13.82 -7.90
CA TYR A 108 5.44 15.23 -7.80
C TYR A 108 6.90 15.39 -7.41
N LYS A 109 7.44 14.51 -6.55
CA LYS A 109 8.87 14.51 -6.22
C LYS A 109 9.74 14.00 -7.38
N ASN A 110 9.25 13.05 -8.17
CA ASN A 110 9.96 12.53 -9.34
C ASN A 110 9.85 13.46 -10.57
N ASN A 111 8.84 14.34 -10.65
CA ASN A 111 8.60 15.26 -11.77
C ASN A 111 9.53 16.50 -11.81
N TYR A 112 10.51 16.62 -10.90
CA TYR A 112 11.71 17.42 -11.17
C TYR A 112 12.77 16.66 -12.00
N THR A 113 12.49 15.41 -12.39
CA THR A 113 13.48 14.55 -13.07
C THR A 113 12.98 13.62 -14.18
N ILE A 114 11.71 13.60 -14.62
CA ILE A 114 11.34 12.84 -15.85
C ILE A 114 10.39 13.64 -16.75
N SER A 115 10.74 13.69 -18.03
CA SER A 115 10.05 14.35 -19.12
C SER A 115 8.57 13.96 -19.28
N GLY A 116 7.70 14.95 -19.43
CA GLY A 116 6.70 14.93 -20.51
C GLY A 116 5.31 14.34 -20.23
N GLY A 117 4.80 14.34 -19.01
CA GLY A 117 3.39 14.04 -18.74
C GLY A 117 2.85 14.91 -17.61
N ALA A 118 2.15 15.99 -17.93
CA ALA A 118 1.58 16.89 -16.93
C ALA A 118 0.36 16.26 -16.26
N CYS A 119 0.55 15.66 -15.09
CA CYS A 119 -0.55 15.28 -14.23
C CYS A 119 -1.11 16.54 -13.55
N ILE A 120 -2.15 17.14 -14.13
CA ILE A 120 -2.90 18.23 -13.50
C ILE A 120 -3.91 17.57 -12.56
N LEU A 121 -3.66 17.65 -11.25
CA LEU A 121 -4.71 17.45 -10.24
C LEU A 121 -5.76 18.54 -10.44
N ARG A 122 -6.77 18.22 -11.24
CA ARG A 122 -7.88 19.11 -11.50
C ARG A 122 -9.04 18.61 -10.63
N ASN A 123 -9.30 19.35 -9.57
CA ASN A 123 -10.54 19.24 -8.81
C ASN A 123 -11.67 19.77 -9.71
N VAL A 124 -12.07 19.01 -10.73
CA VAL A 124 -13.14 19.40 -11.65
C VAL A 124 -14.44 18.95 -11.02
N THR A 125 -15.17 19.89 -10.43
CA THR A 125 -16.61 19.75 -10.32
C THR A 125 -17.14 19.66 -11.75
N SER A 126 -17.42 18.44 -12.21
CA SER A 126 -18.30 18.24 -13.37
C SER A 126 -19.67 18.76 -12.97
N LEU A 127 -19.98 19.99 -13.36
CA LEU A 127 -21.37 20.42 -13.44
C LEU A 127 -21.98 19.59 -14.56
N ASP A 128 -22.87 18.65 -14.20
CA ASP A 128 -23.79 18.15 -15.21
C ASP A 128 -24.58 19.35 -15.79
N GLY A 129 -25.14 19.21 -16.99
CA GLY A 129 -25.92 20.28 -17.65
C GLY A 129 -27.16 20.77 -16.86
N THR A 130 -27.32 20.30 -15.62
CA THR A 130 -28.35 20.63 -14.63
C THR A 130 -27.81 21.30 -13.36
N GLY A 131 -26.49 21.49 -13.22
CA GLY A 131 -25.88 22.24 -12.13
C GLY A 131 -25.64 21.44 -10.83
N TYR A 132 -25.73 20.11 -10.86
CA TYR A 132 -25.40 19.24 -9.74
C TYR A 132 -24.01 18.62 -9.93
N GLY A 133 -23.13 18.82 -8.94
CA GLY A 133 -21.78 18.27 -8.96
C GLY A 133 -21.76 16.84 -8.42
N HIS A 134 -21.60 15.86 -9.30
CA HIS A 134 -21.16 14.51 -8.89
C HIS A 134 -19.63 14.43 -8.97
N GLY A 135 -18.98 14.16 -7.84
CA GLY A 135 -17.53 14.01 -7.76
C GLY A 135 -17.07 12.72 -8.43
N VAL A 136 -16.70 12.79 -9.71
CA VAL A 136 -16.06 11.68 -10.43
C VAL A 136 -14.56 11.95 -10.46
N ARG A 137 -13.77 11.10 -9.80
CA ARG A 137 -12.30 11.15 -9.81
C ARG A 137 -11.81 10.37 -11.04
N SER A 138 -11.61 11.05 -12.16
CA SER A 138 -11.05 10.43 -13.36
C SER A 138 -9.66 10.98 -13.66
N CYS A 139 -8.72 10.06 -13.87
CA CYS A 139 -7.38 10.36 -14.38
C CYS A 139 -7.50 10.48 -15.91
N LEU A 140 -7.31 11.69 -16.45
CA LEU A 140 -7.36 11.91 -17.90
C LEU A 140 -5.93 11.99 -18.44
N LEU A 141 -5.53 10.98 -19.23
CA LEU A 141 -4.29 11.01 -20.01
C LEU A 141 -4.45 12.02 -21.15
N LEU A 142 -3.72 13.13 -21.10
CA LEU A 142 -3.58 14.04 -22.24
C LEU A 142 -2.38 13.57 -23.07
N PHE A 143 -2.67 13.04 -24.26
CA PHE A 143 -1.70 12.80 -25.33
C PHE A 143 -1.39 14.10 -26.08
#